data_AF-A0A7S4AWG1-F1
#
_entry.id   AF-A0A7S4AWG1-F1
#
_cell.length_a   1.000
_cell.length_b   1.000
_cell.length_c   1.000
_cell.angle_alpha   90.00
_cell.angle_beta   90.00
_cell.angle_gamma   90.00
#
_symmetry.space_group_name_H-M   'P 1'
#
loop_
_entity.id
_entity.type
_entity.pdbx_description
1 polymer ?
#
loop_
_entity_poly.entity_id
_entity_poly.type
_entity_poly.pdbx_seq_one_letter_code
_entity_poly.pdbx_strand_id
1 'polypeptide(L)'
;MVSNDTKEPTLRLLKENKCFGLKRRQIYIVQQGDGVPALIDNEAHFALDPEDPYKVVTKPHGHGDIHSLLYKEGVTKEWQEKLGIEYMVLFQDTNGLAFHTLPLLLGVSQQHGFIINSLCVPRKANQAIGGITKLKNSSTGQERTVNVEYNQLDPLLRSTEEFKDGDVNDEATGYSPFPGNINQLVFQLDGYNKILERTQGVMPDFVNPKYKDSTKTVFKKPTRLECMMQEFPTVLNADESTHVGFTQAEASICFSPVKNAVADGAALQAKGTPSGTAATGEADQYAAQRIFLRSLGCGVKDADPVVYGGIEVVPGPAIVCKPDFACCPGELRVKFPFPEKVSISSRSTLVVGGSGVVIESLDLDGTLVVDADPGETVTIKDLVVKNEGWVQVPADGESEREIVRMRGFVIDRKESEKIEARSSSNKSDSTPDDSSIDDSVPYEVNFLDGQHQ
;
A
#
# COMPACT_ATOMS: atom_id res chain seq x y z
N MET A 1 11.70 -4.82 -3.16
CA MET A 1 12.11 -4.88 -4.58
C MET A 1 12.44 -3.48 -5.03
N VAL A 2 13.54 -3.28 -5.74
CA VAL A 2 13.91 -2.00 -6.36
C VAL A 2 14.17 -2.19 -7.85
N SER A 3 14.18 -1.09 -8.60
CA SER A 3 14.59 -1.02 -10.01
C SER A 3 15.86 -0.17 -10.14
N ASN A 4 16.42 -0.09 -11.35
CA ASN A 4 17.52 0.82 -11.66
C ASN A 4 17.21 2.28 -11.29
N ASP A 5 15.94 2.71 -11.40
CA ASP A 5 15.51 4.08 -11.08
C ASP A 5 15.40 4.34 -9.56
N THR A 6 15.15 3.30 -8.77
CA THR A 6 14.74 3.44 -7.36
C THR A 6 15.74 2.92 -6.35
N LYS A 7 16.74 2.12 -6.76
CA LYS A 7 17.74 1.53 -5.85
C LYS A 7 18.50 2.59 -5.06
N GLU A 8 19.24 3.47 -5.73
CA GLU A 8 20.09 4.46 -5.06
C GLU A 8 19.29 5.44 -4.17
N PRO A 9 18.15 6.00 -4.63
CA PRO A 9 17.30 6.81 -3.76
C PRO A 9 16.78 6.05 -2.53
N THR A 10 16.43 4.75 -2.68
CA THR A 10 15.94 3.92 -1.57
C THR A 10 17.03 3.69 -0.53
N LEU A 11 18.24 3.33 -0.96
CA LEU A 11 19.38 3.12 -0.06
C LEU A 11 19.75 4.41 0.67
N ARG A 12 19.73 5.55 -0.03
CA ARG A 12 19.94 6.87 0.58
C ARG A 12 18.88 7.17 1.64
N LEU A 13 17.60 6.97 1.31
CA LEU A 13 16.49 7.23 2.22
C LEU A 13 16.60 6.38 3.50
N LEU A 14 16.92 5.09 3.36
CA LEU A 14 17.16 4.20 4.51
C LEU A 14 18.35 4.69 5.35
N LYS A 15 19.46 5.08 4.71
CA LYS A 15 20.65 5.55 5.42
C LYS A 15 20.41 6.85 6.20
N GLU A 16 19.81 7.84 5.55
CA GLU A 16 19.52 9.16 6.15
C GLU A 16 18.55 9.05 7.33
N ASN A 17 17.67 8.05 7.35
CA ASN A 17 16.66 7.86 8.39
C ASN A 17 16.98 6.71 9.35
N LYS A 18 18.24 6.23 9.40
CA LYS A 18 18.67 5.13 10.28
C LYS A 18 17.75 3.90 10.19
N CYS A 19 17.42 3.49 8.96
CA CYS A 19 16.53 2.38 8.66
C CYS A 19 15.14 2.48 9.33
N PHE A 20 14.72 3.68 9.75
CA PHE A 20 13.48 3.91 10.50
C PHE A 20 13.38 3.05 11.77
N GLY A 21 14.53 2.76 12.42
CA GLY A 21 14.61 1.92 13.62
C GLY A 21 14.66 0.41 13.35
N LEU A 22 14.58 -0.02 12.08
CA LEU A 22 14.81 -1.42 11.71
C LEU A 22 16.29 -1.75 11.81
N LYS A 23 16.60 -2.97 12.25
CA LYS A 23 17.97 -3.48 12.23
C LYS A 23 18.36 -3.79 10.79
N ARG A 24 19.61 -3.54 10.41
CA ARG A 24 20.11 -3.81 9.04
C ARG A 24 19.76 -5.23 8.58
N ARG A 25 19.94 -6.25 9.42
CA ARG A 25 19.61 -7.66 9.12
C ARG A 25 18.13 -7.96 8.80
N GLN A 26 17.22 -7.01 9.03
CA GLN A 26 15.79 -7.15 8.71
C GLN A 26 15.46 -6.66 7.29
N ILE A 27 16.40 -6.04 6.59
CA ILE A 27 16.17 -5.41 5.27
C ILE A 27 16.86 -6.23 4.19
N TYR A 28 16.09 -6.66 3.19
CA TYR A 28 16.57 -7.43 2.04
C TYR A 28 16.26 -6.61 0.78
N ILE A 29 17.29 -6.21 0.04
CA ILE A 29 17.12 -5.50 -1.22
C ILE A 29 17.33 -6.48 -2.36
N VAL A 30 16.25 -6.79 -3.06
CA VAL A 30 16.27 -7.50 -4.35
C VAL A 30 15.97 -6.52 -5.48
N GLN A 31 16.73 -6.59 -6.56
CA GLN A 31 16.67 -5.64 -7.67
C GLN A 31 16.19 -6.33 -8.95
N GLN A 32 15.25 -5.71 -9.65
CA GLN A 32 14.86 -6.14 -11.00
C GLN A 32 16.01 -5.92 -11.98
N GLY A 33 16.15 -6.80 -12.98
CA GLY A 33 17.20 -6.66 -13.99
C GLY A 33 17.05 -5.39 -14.85
N ASP A 34 17.91 -5.26 -15.86
CA ASP A 34 17.99 -4.09 -16.76
C ASP A 34 16.75 -3.84 -17.66
N GLY A 35 15.66 -4.56 -17.38
CA GLY A 35 14.42 -4.53 -18.14
C GLY A 35 14.40 -5.55 -19.27
N VAL A 36 13.25 -5.59 -19.93
CA VAL A 36 12.99 -6.42 -21.12
C VAL A 36 12.97 -5.55 -22.37
N PRO A 37 13.29 -6.10 -23.55
CA PRO A 37 13.23 -5.37 -24.81
C PRO A 37 11.88 -4.69 -25.05
N ALA A 38 11.90 -3.41 -25.40
CA ALA A 38 10.71 -2.71 -25.82
C ALA A 38 10.38 -3.01 -27.29
N LEU A 39 9.09 -3.07 -27.62
CA LEU A 39 8.56 -3.43 -28.93
C LEU A 39 7.90 -2.20 -29.59
N ILE A 40 8.18 -1.94 -30.87
CA ILE A 40 7.67 -0.75 -31.57
C ILE A 40 6.38 -0.98 -32.36
N ASP A 41 6.07 -2.23 -32.69
CA ASP A 41 4.92 -2.60 -33.52
C ASP A 41 4.36 -3.99 -33.20
N ASN A 42 3.32 -4.38 -33.95
CA ASN A 42 2.59 -5.64 -33.77
C ASN A 42 3.39 -6.87 -34.22
N GLU A 43 4.41 -6.65 -35.04
CA GLU A 43 5.37 -7.65 -35.52
C GLU A 43 6.51 -7.90 -34.52
N ALA A 44 6.46 -7.22 -33.37
CA ALA A 44 7.41 -7.33 -32.27
C ALA A 44 8.85 -6.93 -32.65
N HIS A 45 9.02 -5.96 -33.53
CA HIS A 45 10.34 -5.37 -33.76
C HIS A 45 10.83 -4.64 -32.51
N PHE A 46 12.12 -4.74 -32.21
CA PHE A 46 12.73 -4.05 -31.08
C PHE A 46 12.81 -2.55 -31.30
N ALA A 47 12.53 -1.79 -30.25
CA ALA A 47 12.85 -0.38 -30.16
C ALA A 47 14.35 -0.21 -29.99
N LEU A 48 14.97 0.58 -30.85
CA LEU A 48 16.37 0.96 -30.75
C LEU A 48 16.49 2.34 -30.10
N ASP A 49 17.58 2.55 -29.37
CA ASP A 49 17.88 3.82 -28.72
C ASP A 49 18.11 4.88 -29.83
N PRO A 50 17.41 6.04 -29.79
CA PRO A 50 17.58 7.09 -30.80
C PRO A 50 19.02 7.61 -30.90
N GLU A 51 19.78 7.54 -29.81
CA GLU A 51 21.17 8.00 -29.73
C GLU A 51 22.19 6.88 -30.01
N ASP A 52 21.77 5.60 -29.99
CA ASP A 52 22.61 4.44 -30.30
C ASP A 52 21.81 3.33 -31.01
N PRO A 53 21.93 3.20 -32.35
CA PRO A 53 21.17 2.24 -33.13
C PRO A 53 21.58 0.77 -32.87
N TYR A 54 22.66 0.51 -32.12
CA TYR A 54 23.05 -0.84 -31.72
C TYR A 54 22.52 -1.23 -30.33
N LYS A 55 21.83 -0.31 -29.65
CA LYS A 55 21.29 -0.52 -28.32
C LYS A 55 19.78 -0.66 -28.37
N VAL A 56 19.28 -1.76 -27.81
CA VAL A 56 17.84 -1.97 -27.63
C VAL A 56 17.35 -1.16 -26.43
N VAL A 57 16.25 -0.43 -26.61
CA VAL A 57 15.53 0.22 -25.50
C VAL A 57 14.90 -0.86 -24.64
N THR A 58 15.21 -0.87 -23.35
CA THR A 58 14.59 -1.76 -22.37
C THR A 58 13.58 -1.01 -21.51
N LYS A 59 12.64 -1.75 -20.94
CA LYS A 59 11.65 -1.25 -19.97
C LYS A 59 11.48 -2.25 -18.83
N PRO A 60 11.08 -1.82 -17.62
CA PRO A 60 10.79 -2.74 -16.53
C PRO A 60 9.75 -3.80 -16.95
N HIS A 61 10.02 -5.06 -16.59
CA HIS A 61 9.19 -6.22 -16.88
C HIS A 61 7.89 -6.26 -16.08
N GLY A 62 7.72 -5.38 -15.09
CA GLY A 62 6.54 -5.37 -14.23
C GLY A 62 6.82 -6.02 -12.88
N HIS A 63 5.88 -5.90 -11.96
CA HIS A 63 6.10 -6.25 -10.56
C HIS A 63 6.02 -7.76 -10.27
N GLY A 64 5.66 -8.60 -11.25
CA GLY A 64 5.69 -10.07 -11.12
C GLY A 64 7.10 -10.66 -10.95
N ASP A 65 8.15 -9.94 -11.35
CA ASP A 65 9.56 -10.35 -11.17
C ASP A 65 9.89 -10.68 -9.71
N ILE A 66 9.16 -10.11 -8.75
CA ILE A 66 9.35 -10.32 -7.32
C ILE A 66 9.40 -11.81 -6.96
N HIS A 67 8.60 -12.65 -7.60
CA HIS A 67 8.57 -14.09 -7.32
C HIS A 67 9.89 -14.76 -7.70
N SER A 68 10.39 -14.47 -8.90
CA SER A 68 11.68 -15.00 -9.37
C SER A 68 12.86 -14.44 -8.57
N LEU A 69 12.80 -13.17 -8.15
CA LEU A 69 13.83 -12.53 -7.33
C LEU A 69 13.88 -13.15 -5.93
N LEU A 70 12.74 -13.34 -5.27
CA LEU A 70 12.68 -13.99 -3.96
C LEU A 70 13.17 -15.44 -4.00
N TYR A 71 12.89 -16.15 -5.10
CA TYR A 71 13.39 -17.51 -5.32
C TYR A 71 14.91 -17.53 -5.53
N LYS A 72 15.42 -16.78 -6.52
CA LYS A 72 16.85 -16.76 -6.88
C LYS A 72 17.70 -16.32 -5.69
N GLU A 73 17.27 -15.27 -5.01
CA GLU A 73 18.00 -14.75 -3.86
C GLU A 73 17.72 -15.53 -2.56
N GLY A 74 16.94 -16.62 -2.59
CA GLY A 74 16.69 -17.46 -1.43
C GLY A 74 15.99 -16.78 -0.24
N VAL A 75 15.40 -15.60 -0.45
CA VAL A 75 14.91 -14.71 0.61
C VAL A 75 13.78 -15.36 1.42
N THR A 76 12.75 -15.86 0.74
CA THR A 76 11.58 -16.45 1.42
C THR A 76 11.89 -17.81 2.02
N LYS A 77 12.91 -18.51 1.50
CA LYS A 77 13.43 -19.74 2.09
C LYS A 77 14.17 -19.45 3.40
N GLU A 78 15.03 -18.44 3.41
CA GLU A 78 15.70 -17.97 4.63
C GLU A 78 14.69 -17.53 5.71
N TRP A 79 13.70 -16.73 5.32
CA TRP A 79 12.64 -16.28 6.23
C TRP A 79 11.92 -17.46 6.87
N GLN A 80 11.56 -18.48 6.09
CA GLN A 80 10.89 -19.66 6.61
C GLN A 80 11.81 -20.52 7.50
N GLU A 81 12.96 -20.92 6.97
CA GLU A 81 13.82 -21.95 7.61
C GLU A 81 14.64 -21.40 8.78
N LYS A 82 15.14 -20.17 8.68
CA LYS A 82 16.05 -19.59 9.69
C LYS A 82 15.33 -18.66 10.66
N LEU A 83 14.30 -17.95 10.20
CA LEU A 83 13.59 -16.95 11.02
C LEU A 83 12.23 -17.44 11.53
N GLY A 84 11.74 -18.58 11.05
CA GLY A 84 10.43 -19.12 11.44
C GLY A 84 9.25 -18.25 11.01
N ILE A 85 9.42 -17.45 9.95
CA ILE A 85 8.34 -16.62 9.40
C ILE A 85 7.39 -17.53 8.62
N GLU A 86 6.10 -17.41 8.88
CA GLU A 86 5.06 -18.25 8.27
C GLU A 86 4.30 -17.55 7.13
N TYR A 87 4.22 -16.21 7.17
CA TYR A 87 3.45 -15.42 6.21
C TYR A 87 4.30 -14.27 5.65
N MET A 88 4.11 -13.99 4.37
CA MET A 88 4.67 -12.83 3.68
C MET A 88 3.55 -11.93 3.19
N VAL A 89 3.77 -10.62 3.24
CA VAL A 89 2.87 -9.62 2.65
C VAL A 89 3.59 -8.94 1.50
N LEU A 90 2.99 -8.94 0.31
CA LEU A 90 3.36 -8.04 -0.78
C LEU A 90 2.39 -6.86 -0.78
N PHE A 91 2.91 -5.65 -0.87
CA PHE A 91 2.14 -4.40 -0.87
C PHE A 91 2.72 -3.38 -1.84
N GLN A 92 1.93 -2.39 -2.20
CA GLN A 92 2.32 -1.31 -3.12
C GLN A 92 2.87 -0.09 -2.36
N ASP A 93 3.65 0.73 -3.05
CA ASP A 93 4.48 1.81 -2.49
C ASP A 93 3.72 2.92 -1.75
N THR A 94 2.51 3.26 -2.19
CA THR A 94 1.83 4.51 -1.82
C THR A 94 0.42 4.31 -1.25
N ASN A 95 0.07 3.08 -0.84
CA ASN A 95 -1.18 2.81 -0.13
C ASN A 95 -0.92 2.45 1.34
N GLY A 96 -0.54 3.45 2.14
CA GLY A 96 -0.27 3.25 3.58
C GLY A 96 -1.50 2.82 4.39
N LEU A 97 -2.71 3.08 3.89
CA LEU A 97 -3.96 2.77 4.58
C LEU A 97 -4.19 1.26 4.73
N ALA A 98 -3.68 0.48 3.79
CA ALA A 98 -3.89 -0.96 3.67
C ALA A 98 -3.43 -1.74 4.93
N PHE A 99 -2.46 -1.19 5.67
CA PHE A 99 -1.95 -1.81 6.89
C PHE A 99 -2.95 -1.86 8.05
N HIS A 100 -3.97 -0.99 8.08
CA HIS A 100 -5.03 -1.07 9.09
C HIS A 100 -5.79 -2.39 9.05
N THR A 101 -5.95 -2.97 7.85
CA THR A 101 -6.66 -4.22 7.63
C THR A 101 -5.74 -5.44 7.56
N LEU A 102 -4.42 -5.27 7.71
CA LEU A 102 -3.48 -6.37 7.59
C LEU A 102 -3.72 -7.49 8.62
N PRO A 103 -3.96 -7.21 9.92
CA PRO A 103 -4.27 -8.28 10.88
C PRO A 103 -5.54 -9.06 10.53
N LEU A 104 -6.57 -8.38 10.00
CA LEU A 104 -7.80 -9.01 9.53
C LEU A 104 -7.51 -9.94 8.34
N LEU A 105 -6.75 -9.46 7.35
CA LEU A 105 -6.36 -10.24 6.18
C LEU A 105 -5.55 -11.48 6.58
N LEU A 106 -4.60 -11.35 7.51
CA LEU A 106 -3.83 -12.48 8.05
C LEU A 106 -4.73 -13.50 8.77
N GLY A 107 -5.62 -13.03 9.64
CA GLY A 107 -6.55 -13.90 10.38
C GLY A 107 -7.47 -14.71 9.45
N VAL A 108 -8.03 -14.08 8.42
CA VAL A 108 -8.84 -14.77 7.40
C VAL A 108 -7.99 -15.78 6.63
N SER A 109 -6.77 -15.41 6.25
CA SER A 109 -5.85 -16.30 5.52
C SER A 109 -5.54 -17.57 6.32
N GLN A 110 -5.25 -17.43 7.62
CA GLN A 110 -5.01 -18.55 8.51
C GLN A 110 -6.27 -19.41 8.71
N GLN A 111 -7.42 -18.78 8.98
CA GLN A 111 -8.67 -19.50 9.24
C GLN A 111 -9.10 -20.37 8.05
N HIS A 112 -8.87 -19.91 6.82
CA HIS A 112 -9.26 -20.62 5.61
C HIS A 112 -8.12 -21.42 4.95
N GLY A 113 -6.91 -21.39 5.52
CA GLY A 113 -5.76 -22.10 4.97
C GLY A 113 -5.34 -21.62 3.58
N PHE A 114 -5.47 -20.32 3.29
CA PHE A 114 -5.14 -19.79 1.97
C PHE A 114 -3.63 -19.75 1.72
N ILE A 115 -3.20 -20.23 0.55
CA ILE A 115 -1.82 -20.05 0.05
C ILE A 115 -1.60 -18.59 -0.33
N ILE A 116 -2.60 -17.97 -0.95
CA ILE A 116 -2.64 -16.56 -1.29
C ILE A 116 -4.01 -15.98 -0.96
N ASN A 117 -4.02 -14.81 -0.33
CA ASN A 117 -5.22 -14.04 -0.06
C ASN A 117 -5.05 -12.59 -0.54
N SER A 118 -5.96 -12.14 -1.42
CA SER A 118 -5.95 -10.78 -1.95
C SER A 118 -6.84 -9.86 -1.13
N LEU A 119 -6.32 -8.76 -0.63
CA LEU A 119 -7.15 -7.70 -0.07
C LEU A 119 -7.94 -7.03 -1.20
N CYS A 120 -9.25 -6.95 -1.00
CA CYS A 120 -10.17 -6.35 -1.96
C CYS A 120 -11.01 -5.24 -1.33
N VAL A 121 -11.56 -4.40 -2.19
CA VAL A 121 -12.55 -3.38 -1.83
C VAL A 121 -13.77 -3.48 -2.74
N PRO A 122 -14.95 -3.01 -2.31
CA PRO A 122 -16.04 -2.73 -3.23
C PRO A 122 -15.55 -1.77 -4.33
N ARG A 123 -15.67 -2.17 -5.59
CA ARG A 123 -15.29 -1.34 -6.73
C ARG A 123 -16.48 -1.02 -7.61
N LYS A 124 -16.48 0.12 -8.28
CA LYS A 124 -17.46 0.41 -9.33
C LYS A 124 -17.08 -0.34 -10.61
N ALA A 125 -18.08 -0.72 -11.38
CA ALA A 125 -17.91 -1.18 -12.74
C ALA A 125 -17.03 -0.22 -13.55
N ASN A 126 -16.12 -0.78 -14.35
CA ASN A 126 -15.14 -0.07 -15.18
C ASN A 126 -14.16 0.83 -14.41
N GLN A 127 -14.10 0.73 -13.08
CA GLN A 127 -13.05 1.37 -12.29
C GLN A 127 -11.69 0.76 -12.64
N ALA A 128 -10.63 1.58 -12.67
CA ALA A 128 -9.27 1.17 -13.01
C ALA A 128 -8.58 0.39 -11.87
N ILE A 129 -9.19 -0.74 -11.49
CA ILE A 129 -8.76 -1.71 -10.46
C ILE A 129 -9.20 -3.09 -10.98
N GLY A 130 -8.31 -4.08 -10.95
CA GLY A 130 -8.63 -5.44 -11.38
C GLY A 130 -9.73 -6.07 -10.52
N GLY A 131 -10.54 -6.94 -11.14
CA GLY A 131 -11.60 -7.68 -10.46
C GLY A 131 -11.16 -9.08 -10.09
N ILE A 132 -11.40 -9.52 -8.85
CA ILE A 132 -11.28 -10.94 -8.51
C ILE A 132 -12.46 -11.69 -9.12
N THR A 133 -12.15 -12.69 -9.95
CA THR A 133 -13.13 -13.52 -10.64
C THR A 133 -12.81 -15.00 -10.43
N LYS A 134 -13.82 -15.84 -10.65
CA LYS A 134 -13.61 -17.29 -10.81
C LYS A 134 -13.72 -17.62 -12.29
N LEU A 135 -12.59 -18.00 -12.89
CA LEU A 135 -12.53 -18.40 -14.29
C LEU A 135 -12.67 -19.92 -14.41
N LYS A 136 -13.42 -20.37 -15.42
CA LYS A 136 -13.52 -21.78 -15.78
C LYS A 136 -12.94 -22.00 -17.17
N ASN A 137 -11.94 -22.88 -17.26
CA ASN A 137 -11.38 -23.28 -18.54
C ASN A 137 -12.36 -24.23 -19.25
N SER A 138 -12.88 -23.86 -20.42
CA SER A 138 -13.87 -24.66 -21.14
C SER A 138 -13.33 -26.00 -21.65
N SER A 139 -12.02 -26.11 -21.89
CA SER A 139 -11.39 -27.33 -22.40
C SER A 139 -11.06 -28.33 -21.30
N THR A 140 -10.61 -27.86 -20.13
CA THR A 140 -10.20 -28.73 -19.01
C THR A 140 -11.22 -28.83 -17.90
N GLY A 141 -12.20 -27.92 -17.86
CA GLY A 141 -13.17 -27.77 -16.77
C GLY A 141 -12.59 -27.18 -15.48
N GLN A 142 -11.28 -26.89 -15.43
CA GLN A 142 -10.61 -26.39 -14.24
C GLN A 142 -11.11 -24.98 -13.89
N GLU A 143 -11.43 -24.77 -12.62
CA GLU A 143 -11.78 -23.46 -12.06
C GLU A 143 -10.58 -22.84 -11.34
N ARG A 144 -10.43 -21.52 -11.43
CA ARG A 144 -9.42 -20.76 -10.69
C ARG A 144 -9.93 -19.39 -10.28
N THR A 145 -9.67 -19.02 -9.03
CA THR A 145 -9.89 -17.65 -8.55
C THR A 145 -8.67 -16.81 -8.89
N VAL A 146 -8.84 -15.77 -9.72
CA VAL A 146 -7.73 -14.92 -10.20
C VAL A 146 -8.16 -13.47 -10.32
N ASN A 147 -7.18 -12.57 -10.26
CA ASN A 147 -7.37 -11.19 -10.68
C ASN A 147 -7.47 -11.12 -12.22
N VAL A 148 -8.49 -10.41 -12.72
CA VAL A 148 -8.59 -10.03 -14.13
C VAL A 148 -8.49 -8.51 -14.21
N GLU A 149 -7.53 -8.01 -14.98
CA GLU A 149 -7.29 -6.57 -15.08
C GLU A 149 -8.49 -5.83 -15.68
N TYR A 150 -8.71 -4.59 -15.24
CA TYR A 150 -9.87 -3.79 -15.62
C TYR A 150 -10.02 -3.60 -17.15
N ASN A 151 -8.91 -3.58 -17.88
CA ASN A 151 -8.90 -3.47 -19.34
C ASN A 151 -9.23 -4.78 -20.08
N GLN A 152 -9.23 -5.91 -19.37
CA GLN A 152 -9.58 -7.24 -19.88
C GLN A 152 -10.94 -7.72 -19.37
N LEU A 153 -11.35 -7.28 -18.18
CA LEU A 153 -12.53 -7.79 -17.50
C LEU A 153 -13.82 -7.56 -18.29
N ASP A 154 -14.11 -6.34 -18.74
CA ASP A 154 -15.35 -6.07 -19.48
C ASP A 154 -15.45 -6.90 -20.78
N PRO A 155 -14.43 -6.94 -21.66
CA PRO A 155 -14.44 -7.84 -22.82
C PRO A 155 -14.60 -9.32 -22.47
N LEU A 156 -13.94 -9.78 -21.39
CA LEU A 156 -14.03 -11.17 -20.94
C LEU A 156 -15.45 -11.52 -20.50
N LEU A 157 -16.09 -10.64 -19.71
CA LEU A 157 -17.46 -10.83 -19.23
C LEU A 157 -18.45 -10.89 -20.40
N ARG A 158 -18.35 -9.97 -21.36
CA ARG A 158 -19.19 -9.92 -22.56
C ARG A 158 -19.09 -11.17 -23.44
N SER A 159 -17.99 -11.92 -23.32
CA SER A 159 -17.82 -13.20 -24.04
C SER A 159 -18.63 -14.36 -23.44
N THR A 160 -19.25 -14.16 -22.28
CA THR A 160 -20.06 -15.16 -21.57
C THR A 160 -21.55 -14.83 -21.69
N GLU A 161 -22.42 -15.85 -21.64
CA GLU A 161 -23.87 -15.62 -21.63
C GLU A 161 -24.35 -14.97 -20.33
N GLU A 162 -23.77 -15.35 -19.20
CA GLU A 162 -24.15 -14.87 -17.86
C GLU A 162 -23.86 -13.37 -17.69
N PHE A 163 -22.74 -12.88 -18.25
CA PHE A 163 -22.30 -11.49 -18.12
C PHE A 163 -22.22 -10.75 -19.46
N LYS A 164 -23.14 -11.04 -20.39
CA LYS A 164 -23.19 -10.45 -21.74
C LYS A 164 -23.19 -8.91 -21.75
N ASP A 165 -23.69 -8.30 -20.69
CA ASP A 165 -23.77 -6.83 -20.55
C ASP A 165 -22.45 -6.22 -20.05
N GLY A 166 -21.45 -7.05 -19.76
CA GLY A 166 -20.09 -6.69 -19.38
C GLY A 166 -19.93 -6.43 -17.89
N ASP A 167 -18.97 -5.57 -17.55
CA ASP A 167 -18.75 -5.15 -16.17
C ASP A 167 -19.80 -4.09 -15.79
N VAL A 168 -20.83 -4.52 -15.06
CA VAL A 168 -21.97 -3.70 -14.63
C VAL A 168 -22.11 -3.72 -13.12
N ASN A 169 -22.58 -2.62 -12.54
CA ASN A 169 -22.87 -2.57 -11.12
C ASN A 169 -24.11 -3.41 -10.82
N ASP A 170 -24.06 -4.20 -9.75
CA ASP A 170 -25.23 -4.79 -9.13
C ASP A 170 -26.18 -3.70 -8.62
N GLU A 171 -27.47 -3.83 -8.91
CA GLU A 171 -28.47 -2.79 -8.61
C GLU A 171 -28.70 -2.59 -7.11
N ALA A 172 -28.56 -3.65 -6.31
CA ALA A 172 -28.84 -3.60 -4.86
C ALA A 172 -27.69 -2.94 -4.09
N THR A 173 -26.45 -3.26 -4.45
CA THR A 173 -25.24 -2.75 -3.78
C THR A 173 -24.68 -1.49 -4.43
N GLY A 174 -24.97 -1.27 -5.72
CA GLY A 174 -24.40 -0.20 -6.53
C GLY A 174 -22.92 -0.40 -6.87
N TYR A 175 -22.35 -1.58 -6.66
CA TYR A 175 -20.95 -1.92 -6.94
C TYR A 175 -20.85 -3.07 -7.95
N SER A 176 -19.70 -3.25 -8.58
CA SER A 176 -19.45 -4.45 -9.40
C SER A 176 -19.55 -5.70 -8.49
N PRO A 177 -20.15 -6.80 -8.97
CA PRO A 177 -20.21 -8.06 -8.22
C PRO A 177 -18.83 -8.70 -8.03
N PHE A 178 -17.84 -8.29 -8.83
CA PHE A 178 -16.45 -8.71 -8.71
C PHE A 178 -15.70 -7.75 -7.78
N PRO A 179 -15.09 -8.21 -6.68
CA PRO A 179 -14.33 -7.35 -5.76
C PRO A 179 -13.09 -6.74 -6.43
N GLY A 180 -12.74 -5.51 -6.07
CA GLY A 180 -11.54 -4.84 -6.60
C GLY A 180 -10.29 -5.23 -5.84
N ASN A 181 -9.35 -5.91 -6.50
CA ASN A 181 -8.05 -6.26 -5.93
C ASN A 181 -7.15 -5.03 -5.81
N ILE A 182 -6.72 -4.69 -4.59
CA ILE A 182 -5.88 -3.52 -4.35
C ILE A 182 -4.39 -3.84 -4.27
N ASN A 183 -4.00 -5.06 -4.66
CA ASN A 183 -2.60 -5.52 -4.72
C ASN A 183 -1.87 -5.48 -3.36
N GLN A 184 -2.61 -5.70 -2.28
CA GLN A 184 -2.04 -6.17 -1.01
C GLN A 184 -2.33 -7.66 -0.86
N LEU A 185 -1.29 -8.48 -0.92
CA LEU A 185 -1.37 -9.92 -1.04
C LEU A 185 -0.69 -10.57 0.16
N VAL A 186 -1.41 -11.43 0.87
CA VAL A 186 -0.83 -12.31 1.91
C VAL A 186 -0.53 -13.65 1.29
N PHE A 187 0.67 -14.16 1.53
CA PHE A 187 1.11 -15.48 1.13
C PHE A 187 1.47 -16.31 2.36
N GLN A 188 1.02 -17.56 2.39
CA GLN A 188 1.51 -18.56 3.34
C GLN A 188 2.81 -19.16 2.79
N LEU A 189 3.91 -19.05 3.55
CA LEU A 189 5.25 -19.30 3.03
C LEU A 189 5.54 -20.76 2.66
N ASP A 190 4.93 -21.74 3.35
CA ASP A 190 5.12 -23.15 3.01
C ASP A 190 4.57 -23.48 1.61
N GLY A 191 3.32 -23.10 1.35
CA GLY A 191 2.72 -23.20 0.02
C GLY A 191 3.50 -22.38 -0.99
N TYR A 192 3.75 -21.10 -0.69
CA TYR A 192 4.45 -20.20 -1.59
C TYR A 192 5.82 -20.75 -2.05
N ASN A 193 6.66 -21.20 -1.11
CA ASN A 193 7.99 -21.71 -1.43
C ASN A 193 7.94 -23.02 -2.24
N LYS A 194 7.00 -23.93 -1.98
CA LYS A 194 6.79 -25.14 -2.81
C LYS A 194 6.46 -24.79 -4.26
N ILE A 195 5.64 -23.77 -4.47
CA ILE A 195 5.32 -23.29 -5.83
C ILE A 195 6.54 -22.61 -6.46
N LEU A 196 7.31 -21.81 -5.71
CA LEU A 196 8.54 -21.22 -6.24
C LEU A 196 9.57 -22.27 -6.63
N GLU A 197 9.76 -23.34 -5.86
CA GLU A 197 10.66 -24.44 -6.23
C GLU A 197 10.26 -25.10 -7.56
N ARG A 198 8.96 -25.27 -7.79
CA ARG A 198 8.43 -25.85 -9.03
C ARG A 198 8.53 -24.89 -10.23
N THR A 199 8.33 -23.61 -10.01
CA THR A 199 8.16 -22.60 -11.08
C THR A 199 9.38 -21.72 -11.30
N GLN A 200 10.36 -21.78 -10.39
CA GLN A 200 11.48 -20.84 -10.27
C GLN A 200 11.03 -19.37 -10.18
N GLY A 201 9.79 -19.16 -9.70
CA GLY A 201 9.15 -17.85 -9.62
C GLY A 201 8.80 -17.21 -10.97
N VAL A 202 8.80 -17.98 -12.06
CA VAL A 202 8.38 -17.49 -13.39
C VAL A 202 6.85 -17.38 -13.43
N MET A 203 6.36 -16.16 -13.66
CA MET A 203 4.94 -15.87 -13.87
C MET A 203 4.63 -15.79 -15.38
N PRO A 204 3.35 -15.95 -15.79
CA PRO A 204 2.96 -15.68 -17.17
C PRO A 204 3.20 -14.22 -17.57
N ASP A 205 3.53 -14.03 -18.84
CA ASP A 205 3.66 -12.70 -19.44
C ASP A 205 2.37 -12.29 -20.14
N PHE A 206 2.11 -10.99 -20.17
CA PHE A 206 1.12 -10.35 -21.01
C PHE A 206 1.70 -9.12 -21.71
N VAL A 207 0.94 -8.52 -22.63
CA VAL A 207 1.34 -7.29 -23.32
C VAL A 207 0.14 -6.33 -23.39
N ASN A 208 0.36 -5.05 -23.11
CA ASN A 208 -0.69 -4.03 -23.11
C ASN A 208 -0.31 -2.79 -23.95
N PRO A 209 -0.20 -2.93 -25.28
CA PRO A 209 0.19 -1.84 -26.15
C PRO A 209 -0.82 -0.68 -26.10
N LYS A 210 -0.32 0.55 -25.96
CA LYS A 210 -1.13 1.76 -26.07
C LYS A 210 -1.13 2.23 -27.52
N TYR A 211 -2.27 2.14 -28.20
CA TYR A 211 -2.40 2.51 -29.61
C TYR A 211 -2.72 3.99 -29.83
N LYS A 212 -2.27 4.54 -30.97
CA LYS A 212 -2.54 5.93 -31.38
C LYS A 212 -4.03 6.19 -31.53
N ASP A 213 -4.74 5.23 -32.10
CA ASP A 213 -6.16 5.26 -32.37
C ASP A 213 -6.79 3.87 -32.19
N SER A 214 -8.10 3.77 -32.47
CA SER A 214 -8.90 2.56 -32.32
C SER A 214 -8.62 1.48 -33.38
N THR A 215 -7.84 1.76 -34.44
CA THR A 215 -7.48 0.76 -35.46
C THR A 215 -6.48 -0.26 -34.94
N LYS A 216 -5.79 0.06 -33.84
CA LYS A 216 -4.78 -0.80 -33.18
C LYS A 216 -3.63 -1.24 -34.09
N THR A 217 -3.22 -0.36 -35.00
CA THR A 217 -2.12 -0.63 -35.95
C THR A 217 -0.78 0.01 -35.53
N VAL A 218 -0.81 1.17 -34.89
CA VAL A 218 0.40 1.93 -34.51
C VAL A 218 0.42 2.23 -33.01
N PHE A 219 1.54 1.95 -32.35
CA PHE A 219 1.71 2.27 -30.93
C PHE A 219 1.94 3.79 -30.71
N LYS A 220 1.40 4.32 -29.61
CA LYS A 220 1.68 5.69 -29.10
C LYS A 220 3.12 5.81 -28.62
N LYS A 221 3.60 4.76 -27.97
CA LYS A 221 4.97 4.60 -27.43
C LYS A 221 5.31 3.12 -27.49
N PRO A 222 6.61 2.74 -27.58
CA PRO A 222 7.02 1.35 -27.52
C PRO A 222 6.40 0.62 -26.32
N THR A 223 5.96 -0.62 -26.51
CA THR A 223 5.41 -1.49 -25.43
C THR A 223 6.49 -2.46 -24.93
N ARG A 224 6.16 -3.34 -23.98
CA ARG A 224 7.01 -4.46 -23.54
C ARG A 224 6.15 -5.61 -23.03
N LEU A 225 6.73 -6.80 -22.89
CA LEU A 225 6.14 -7.87 -22.08
C LEU A 225 6.10 -7.43 -20.62
N GLU A 226 5.02 -7.80 -19.94
CA GLU A 226 4.77 -7.47 -18.54
C GLU A 226 4.40 -8.75 -17.78
N CYS A 227 4.78 -8.84 -16.51
CA CYS A 227 4.27 -9.85 -15.59
C CYS A 227 3.74 -9.17 -14.30
N MET A 228 2.72 -9.77 -13.70
CA MET A 228 2.01 -9.21 -12.54
C MET A 228 2.10 -10.10 -11.31
N MET A 229 2.46 -9.53 -10.16
CA MET A 229 2.59 -10.28 -8.90
C MET A 229 1.29 -10.95 -8.43
N GLN A 230 0.15 -10.38 -8.80
CA GLN A 230 -1.18 -10.92 -8.49
C GLN A 230 -1.59 -12.07 -9.42
N GLU A 231 -0.80 -12.39 -10.44
CA GLU A 231 -1.05 -13.54 -11.32
C GLU A 231 -0.53 -14.86 -10.75
N PHE A 232 0.08 -14.87 -9.56
CA PHE A 232 0.52 -16.08 -8.88
C PHE A 232 -0.52 -17.25 -8.87
N PRO A 233 -1.84 -17.02 -8.71
CA PRO A 233 -2.84 -18.09 -8.84
C PRO A 233 -2.83 -18.87 -10.17
N THR A 234 -2.29 -18.29 -11.24
CA THR A 234 -2.21 -18.89 -12.58
C THR A 234 -1.17 -20.02 -12.68
N VAL A 235 -0.24 -20.13 -11.74
CA VAL A 235 0.76 -21.21 -11.71
C VAL A 235 0.44 -22.33 -10.71
N LEU A 236 -0.72 -22.24 -10.07
CA LEU A 236 -1.22 -23.25 -9.14
C LEU A 236 -1.80 -24.46 -9.87
N ASN A 237 -1.62 -25.64 -9.29
CA ASN A 237 -2.33 -26.84 -9.74
C ASN A 237 -3.80 -26.82 -9.25
N ALA A 238 -4.58 -27.86 -9.60
CA ALA A 238 -6.01 -27.90 -9.27
C ALA A 238 -6.28 -27.89 -7.75
N ASP A 239 -5.52 -28.65 -6.95
CA ASP A 239 -5.69 -28.72 -5.50
C ASP A 239 -5.28 -27.40 -4.82
N GLU A 240 -4.10 -26.88 -5.18
CA GLU A 240 -3.58 -25.60 -4.69
C GLU A 240 -4.53 -24.43 -5.02
N SER A 241 -5.17 -24.46 -6.19
CA SER A 241 -6.11 -23.40 -6.62
C SER A 241 -7.35 -23.30 -5.74
N THR A 242 -7.69 -24.34 -4.97
CA THR A 242 -8.78 -24.29 -3.97
C THR A 242 -8.40 -23.47 -2.72
N HIS A 243 -7.11 -23.18 -2.54
CA HIS A 243 -6.56 -22.40 -1.43
C HIS A 243 -6.24 -20.95 -1.84
N VAL A 244 -6.95 -20.41 -2.83
CA VAL A 244 -6.87 -19.01 -3.25
C VAL A 244 -8.09 -18.26 -2.72
N GLY A 245 -7.84 -17.23 -1.92
CA GLY A 245 -8.86 -16.42 -1.29
C GLY A 245 -8.80 -14.94 -1.67
N PHE A 246 -9.87 -14.24 -1.28
CA PHE A 246 -9.87 -12.79 -1.16
C PHE A 246 -10.58 -12.39 0.13
N THR A 247 -10.16 -11.27 0.72
CA THR A 247 -10.84 -10.64 1.85
C THR A 247 -11.29 -9.25 1.42
N GLN A 248 -12.59 -8.97 1.46
CA GLN A 248 -13.10 -7.64 1.12
C GLN A 248 -13.23 -6.77 2.38
N ALA A 249 -12.72 -5.54 2.32
CA ALA A 249 -12.87 -4.51 3.35
C ALA A 249 -13.37 -3.19 2.74
N GLU A 250 -13.84 -2.28 3.59
CA GLU A 250 -14.26 -0.94 3.16
C GLU A 250 -13.07 -0.12 2.65
N ALA A 251 -13.22 0.51 1.49
CA ALA A 251 -12.13 1.27 0.87
C ALA A 251 -11.61 2.41 1.76
N SER A 252 -12.50 3.03 2.54
CA SER A 252 -12.20 4.16 3.44
C SER A 252 -11.21 3.84 4.56
N ILE A 253 -10.89 2.56 4.79
CA ILE A 253 -9.94 2.13 5.83
C ILE A 253 -8.75 1.35 5.28
N CYS A 254 -8.67 1.10 3.97
CA CYS A 254 -7.57 0.31 3.39
C CYS A 254 -7.11 0.69 1.97
N PHE A 255 -7.78 1.62 1.29
CA PHE A 255 -7.45 1.96 -0.09
C PHE A 255 -7.42 3.47 -0.36
N SER A 256 -6.23 4.05 -0.27
CA SER A 256 -5.96 5.42 -0.69
C SER A 256 -4.57 5.54 -1.34
N PRO A 257 -4.43 5.11 -2.62
CA PRO A 257 -3.17 5.21 -3.34
C PRO A 257 -2.89 6.64 -3.79
N VAL A 258 -1.64 7.07 -3.68
CA VAL A 258 -1.16 8.36 -4.24
C VAL A 258 -0.48 8.10 -5.58
N LYS A 259 -1.26 8.20 -6.67
CA LYS A 259 -0.82 7.80 -8.02
C LYS A 259 -1.05 8.83 -9.11
N ASN A 260 -1.80 9.90 -8.83
CA ASN A 260 -2.19 10.90 -9.82
C ASN A 260 -1.62 12.28 -9.46
N ALA A 261 -1.22 13.02 -10.49
CA ALA A 261 -0.98 14.45 -10.38
C ALA A 261 -2.31 15.19 -10.09
N VAL A 262 -2.22 16.40 -9.55
CA VAL A 262 -3.38 17.22 -9.18
C VAL A 262 -4.37 17.39 -10.34
N ALA A 263 -3.90 17.71 -11.54
CA ALA A 263 -4.76 17.91 -12.70
C ALA A 263 -5.53 16.64 -13.12
N ASP A 264 -4.85 15.48 -13.14
CA ASP A 264 -5.47 14.21 -13.48
C ASP A 264 -6.46 13.77 -12.38
N GLY A 265 -6.10 13.97 -11.12
CA GLY A 265 -6.96 13.71 -9.98
C GLY A 265 -8.24 14.56 -10.00
N ALA A 266 -8.14 15.84 -10.35
CA ALA A 266 -9.31 16.72 -10.49
C ALA A 266 -10.23 16.25 -11.63
N ALA A 267 -9.67 15.78 -12.75
CA ALA A 267 -10.45 15.22 -13.85
C ALA A 267 -11.17 13.91 -13.48
N LEU A 268 -10.57 13.08 -12.60
CA LEU A 268 -11.21 11.89 -12.04
C LEU A 268 -12.32 12.25 -11.04
N GLN A 269 -12.06 13.19 -10.14
CA GLN A 269 -13.03 13.68 -9.15
C GLN A 269 -14.29 14.24 -9.82
N ALA A 270 -14.13 15.01 -10.90
CA ALA A 270 -15.26 15.54 -11.68
C ALA A 270 -16.16 14.44 -12.29
N LYS A 271 -15.67 13.20 -12.40
CA LYS A 271 -16.41 12.02 -12.87
C LYS A 271 -16.89 11.13 -11.71
N GLY A 272 -16.78 11.59 -10.47
CA GLY A 272 -17.12 10.80 -9.27
C GLY A 272 -16.16 9.65 -8.98
N THR A 273 -14.94 9.68 -9.53
CA THR A 273 -13.90 8.68 -9.25
C THR A 273 -12.91 9.24 -8.23
N PRO A 274 -12.44 8.44 -7.25
CA PRO A 274 -11.41 8.89 -6.30
C PRO A 274 -10.19 9.50 -7.00
N SER A 275 -9.75 10.67 -6.53
CA SER A 275 -8.71 11.46 -7.21
C SER A 275 -7.33 10.81 -7.13
N GLY A 276 -7.00 10.10 -6.05
CA GLY A 276 -5.72 9.41 -5.86
C GLY A 276 -4.51 10.35 -5.88
N THR A 277 -4.68 11.56 -5.34
CA THR A 277 -3.64 12.61 -5.25
C THR A 277 -2.99 12.61 -3.87
N ALA A 278 -1.90 13.37 -3.70
CA ALA A 278 -1.25 13.50 -2.39
C ALA A 278 -2.18 14.15 -1.35
N ALA A 279 -3.01 15.12 -1.75
CA ALA A 279 -3.96 15.79 -0.86
C ALA A 279 -5.02 14.81 -0.30
N THR A 280 -5.65 14.01 -1.17
CA THR A 280 -6.61 12.99 -0.73
C THR A 280 -5.92 11.88 0.05
N GLY A 281 -4.72 11.46 -0.38
CA GLY A 281 -3.93 10.46 0.35
C GLY A 281 -3.70 10.85 1.80
N GLU A 282 -3.28 12.09 2.05
CA GLU A 282 -3.08 12.61 3.41
C GLU A 282 -4.40 12.73 4.19
N ALA A 283 -5.47 13.25 3.57
CA ALA A 283 -6.77 13.39 4.21
C ALA A 283 -7.41 12.03 4.60
N ASP A 284 -7.24 11.01 3.77
CA ASP A 284 -7.78 9.66 3.98
C ASP A 284 -7.08 8.95 5.15
N GLN A 285 -5.77 9.18 5.35
CA GLN A 285 -5.06 8.69 6.55
C GLN A 285 -5.70 9.22 7.83
N TYR A 286 -6.03 10.51 7.86
CA TYR A 286 -6.74 11.10 9.00
C TYR A 286 -8.16 10.55 9.11
N ALA A 287 -8.86 10.41 7.98
CA ALA A 287 -10.25 9.93 7.94
C ALA A 287 -10.41 8.53 8.54
N ALA A 288 -9.50 7.60 8.25
CA ALA A 288 -9.55 6.26 8.83
C ALA A 288 -9.46 6.29 10.37
N GLN A 289 -8.60 7.13 10.94
CA GLN A 289 -8.53 7.29 12.40
C GLN A 289 -9.82 7.86 12.98
N ARG A 290 -10.45 8.83 12.30
CA ARG A 290 -11.76 9.35 12.69
C ARG A 290 -12.85 8.28 12.64
N ILE A 291 -12.82 7.40 11.64
CA ILE A 291 -13.75 6.27 11.53
C ILE A 291 -13.56 5.33 12.72
N PHE A 292 -12.32 4.94 13.03
CA PHE A 292 -12.05 4.03 14.15
C PHE A 292 -12.48 4.62 15.49
N LEU A 293 -12.11 5.87 15.79
CA LEU A 293 -12.50 6.50 17.06
C LEU A 293 -14.00 6.68 17.21
N ARG A 294 -14.71 7.08 16.13
CA ARG A 294 -16.19 7.13 16.15
C ARG A 294 -16.80 5.76 16.39
N SER A 295 -16.24 4.70 15.80
CA SER A 295 -16.73 3.33 16.01
C SER A 295 -16.59 2.85 17.46
N LEU A 296 -15.66 3.42 18.23
CA LEU A 296 -15.51 3.16 19.66
C LEU A 296 -16.48 3.98 20.52
N GLY A 297 -17.03 5.08 20.00
CA GLY A 297 -17.92 5.99 20.73
C GLY A 297 -17.33 7.38 21.02
N CYS A 298 -16.14 7.70 20.51
CA CYS A 298 -15.56 9.03 20.67
C CYS A 298 -16.35 10.09 19.88
N GLY A 299 -16.52 11.27 20.47
CA GLY A 299 -17.11 12.43 19.83
C GLY A 299 -16.15 13.11 18.87
N VAL A 300 -16.06 12.62 17.63
CA VAL A 300 -15.19 13.20 16.59
C VAL A 300 -16.06 13.85 15.50
N LYS A 301 -15.85 15.14 15.26
CA LYS A 301 -16.60 15.90 14.25
C LYS A 301 -15.72 16.18 13.03
N ASP A 302 -16.17 15.84 11.82
CA ASP A 302 -15.45 16.21 10.59
C ASP A 302 -15.47 17.73 10.36
N ALA A 303 -14.40 18.26 9.78
CA ALA A 303 -14.37 19.61 9.22
C ALA A 303 -15.20 19.72 7.93
N ASP A 304 -15.58 20.95 7.61
CA ASP A 304 -16.17 21.23 6.30
C ASP A 304 -15.13 20.95 5.19
N PRO A 305 -15.56 20.43 4.03
CA PRO A 305 -14.67 20.21 2.90
C PRO A 305 -13.96 21.49 2.45
N VAL A 306 -12.70 21.36 2.04
CA VAL A 306 -11.89 22.43 1.47
C VAL A 306 -11.29 22.00 0.15
N VAL A 307 -10.92 22.96 -0.69
CA VAL A 307 -10.37 22.71 -2.03
C VAL A 307 -8.95 23.22 -2.14
N TYR A 308 -8.01 22.34 -2.53
CA TYR A 308 -6.63 22.68 -2.85
C TYR A 308 -6.30 22.30 -4.29
N GLY A 309 -5.95 23.28 -5.12
CA GLY A 309 -5.61 23.01 -6.53
C GLY A 309 -6.71 22.29 -7.32
N GLY A 310 -7.98 22.46 -6.94
CA GLY A 310 -9.12 21.76 -7.55
C GLY A 310 -9.45 20.38 -6.97
N ILE A 311 -8.70 19.93 -5.96
CA ILE A 311 -8.97 18.68 -5.22
C ILE A 311 -9.75 19.02 -3.95
N GLU A 312 -10.88 18.36 -3.75
CA GLU A 312 -11.70 18.51 -2.54
C GLU A 312 -11.24 17.50 -1.48
N VAL A 313 -11.04 17.95 -0.24
CA VAL A 313 -10.66 17.10 0.90
C VAL A 313 -11.39 17.51 2.17
N VAL A 314 -11.58 16.57 3.10
CA VAL A 314 -11.98 16.86 4.48
C VAL A 314 -10.71 16.97 5.33
N PRO A 315 -10.30 18.18 5.74
CA PRO A 315 -8.93 18.42 6.22
C PRO A 315 -8.71 17.94 7.66
N GLY A 316 -9.77 17.77 8.45
CA GLY A 316 -9.62 17.42 9.86
C GLY A 316 -10.87 16.87 10.54
N PRO A 317 -10.76 16.49 11.82
CA PRO A 317 -9.53 16.56 12.62
C PRO A 317 -8.43 15.66 12.09
N ALA A 318 -7.19 16.12 12.21
CA ALA A 318 -5.99 15.39 11.82
C ALA A 318 -5.56 14.51 12.99
N ILE A 319 -5.81 13.21 12.91
CA ILE A 319 -5.51 12.26 13.98
C ILE A 319 -4.42 11.33 13.50
N VAL A 320 -3.32 11.25 14.25
CA VAL A 320 -2.16 10.43 13.94
C VAL A 320 -1.82 9.57 15.14
N CYS A 321 -2.11 8.29 15.04
CA CYS A 321 -1.65 7.26 15.96
C CYS A 321 -0.34 6.69 15.42
N LYS A 322 0.76 6.89 16.15
CA LYS A 322 2.04 6.26 15.79
C LYS A 322 1.95 4.74 16.01
N PRO A 323 2.74 3.92 15.28
CA PRO A 323 2.68 2.46 15.38
C PRO A 323 2.96 1.90 16.77
N ASP A 324 3.74 2.60 17.60
CA ASP A 324 4.05 2.23 18.98
C ASP A 324 2.91 2.53 19.97
N PHE A 325 2.02 3.48 19.64
CA PHE A 325 0.79 3.72 20.38
C PHE A 325 -0.27 2.66 20.07
N ALA A 326 -0.55 2.44 18.78
CA ALA A 326 -1.45 1.40 18.30
C ALA A 326 -1.01 0.95 16.90
N CYS A 327 -0.68 -0.32 16.75
CA CYS A 327 -0.27 -0.90 15.47
C CYS A 327 -1.48 -1.24 14.59
N CYS A 328 -2.60 -1.61 15.21
CA CYS A 328 -3.84 -1.93 14.52
C CYS A 328 -5.08 -1.31 15.19
N PRO A 329 -6.18 -1.12 14.46
CA PRO A 329 -7.40 -0.52 15.02
C PRO A 329 -7.97 -1.27 16.22
N GLY A 330 -7.74 -2.59 16.32
CA GLY A 330 -8.20 -3.40 17.45
C GLY A 330 -7.59 -3.01 18.80
N GLU A 331 -6.39 -2.42 18.80
CA GLU A 331 -5.71 -1.95 20.02
C GLU A 331 -6.31 -0.65 20.56
N LEU A 332 -7.01 0.13 19.74
CA LEU A 332 -7.54 1.43 20.14
C LEU A 332 -8.55 1.31 21.30
N ARG A 333 -9.25 0.18 21.44
CA ARG A 333 -10.22 -0.03 22.52
C ARG A 333 -9.59 0.07 23.92
N VAL A 334 -8.36 -0.41 24.10
CA VAL A 334 -7.66 -0.31 25.39
C VAL A 334 -7.01 1.07 25.59
N LYS A 335 -6.75 1.79 24.50
CA LYS A 335 -6.18 3.14 24.52
C LYS A 335 -7.22 4.21 24.84
N PHE A 336 -8.49 3.95 24.53
CA PHE A 336 -9.62 4.82 24.80
C PHE A 336 -10.67 4.08 25.65
N PRO A 337 -10.42 3.86 26.97
CA PRO A 337 -11.28 3.05 27.82
C PRO A 337 -12.66 3.67 28.10
N PHE A 338 -12.78 4.99 28.02
CA PHE A 338 -14.05 5.73 28.19
C PHE A 338 -14.29 6.64 26.97
N PRO A 339 -14.54 6.06 25.79
CA PRO A 339 -14.59 6.80 24.53
C PRO A 339 -15.65 7.90 24.54
N GLU A 340 -16.75 7.74 25.27
CA GLU A 340 -17.80 8.74 25.44
C GLU A 340 -17.33 10.04 26.13
N LYS A 341 -16.16 10.03 26.78
CA LYS A 341 -15.53 11.19 27.42
C LYS A 341 -14.44 11.83 26.57
N VAL A 342 -14.30 11.41 25.32
CA VAL A 342 -13.31 11.93 24.38
C VAL A 342 -14.02 12.68 23.28
N SER A 343 -13.82 13.99 23.24
CA SER A 343 -14.35 14.92 22.25
C SER A 343 -13.21 15.58 21.49
N ILE A 344 -13.25 15.53 20.17
CA ILE A 344 -12.24 16.10 19.26
C ILE A 344 -12.97 16.97 18.25
N SER A 345 -12.71 18.29 18.33
CA SER A 345 -13.32 19.28 17.44
C SER A 345 -12.89 19.10 15.98
N SER A 346 -13.63 19.71 15.05
CA SER A 346 -13.34 19.61 13.62
C SER A 346 -12.01 20.21 13.17
N ARG A 347 -11.50 21.18 13.94
CA ARG A 347 -10.23 21.87 13.65
C ARG A 347 -9.02 21.28 14.37
N SER A 348 -9.22 20.21 15.12
CA SER A 348 -8.20 19.70 16.02
C SER A 348 -7.14 18.85 15.32
N THR A 349 -5.96 18.78 15.93
CA THR A 349 -4.91 17.82 15.60
C THR A 349 -4.54 17.03 16.84
N LEU A 350 -4.56 15.70 16.74
CA LEU A 350 -4.14 14.80 17.81
C LEU A 350 -3.01 13.90 17.27
N VAL A 351 -1.83 14.00 17.87
CA VAL A 351 -0.70 13.11 17.56
C VAL A 351 -0.36 12.32 18.81
N VAL A 352 -0.37 10.99 18.75
CA VAL A 352 -0.14 10.14 19.91
C VAL A 352 0.91 9.08 19.58
N GLY A 353 1.94 9.00 20.43
CA GLY A 353 3.01 8.01 20.38
C GLY A 353 3.30 7.41 21.74
N GLY A 354 3.78 6.18 21.76
CA GLY A 354 4.16 5.46 22.97
C GLY A 354 3.15 4.41 23.44
N SER A 355 3.65 3.21 23.73
CA SER A 355 2.83 2.06 24.11
C SER A 355 2.16 2.20 25.47
N GLY A 356 2.71 3.03 26.36
CA GLY A 356 2.15 3.32 27.70
C GLY A 356 1.16 4.48 27.75
N VAL A 357 0.78 5.07 26.61
CA VAL A 357 -0.22 6.15 26.58
C VAL A 357 -1.64 5.59 26.60
N VAL A 358 -2.50 6.16 27.46
CA VAL A 358 -3.95 5.89 27.55
C VAL A 358 -4.70 7.22 27.65
N ILE A 359 -5.81 7.36 26.92
CA ILE A 359 -6.66 8.56 26.92
C ILE A 359 -8.02 8.20 27.54
N GLU A 360 -8.18 8.50 28.83
CA GLU A 360 -9.41 8.26 29.58
C GLU A 360 -10.47 9.34 29.30
N SER A 361 -10.09 10.61 29.28
CA SER A 361 -11.01 11.72 28.97
C SER A 361 -10.25 12.92 28.42
N LEU A 362 -10.80 13.52 27.36
CA LEU A 362 -10.18 14.61 26.60
C LEU A 362 -11.25 15.47 25.92
N ASP A 363 -11.17 16.80 26.09
CA ASP A 363 -11.88 17.77 25.24
C ASP A 363 -10.84 18.59 24.47
N LEU A 364 -10.71 18.31 23.17
CA LEU A 364 -9.67 18.87 22.31
C LEU A 364 -10.24 19.82 21.25
N ASP A 365 -9.93 21.11 21.39
CA ASP A 365 -10.13 22.17 20.40
C ASP A 365 -8.80 22.89 20.12
N GLY A 366 -8.02 22.35 19.18
CA GLY A 366 -6.66 22.78 18.88
C GLY A 366 -5.74 21.58 18.66
N THR A 367 -4.47 21.72 18.99
CA THR A 367 -3.48 20.64 18.83
C THR A 367 -3.00 20.11 20.16
N LEU A 368 -3.02 18.77 20.29
CA LEU A 368 -2.37 18.02 21.36
C LEU A 368 -1.38 17.00 20.75
N VAL A 369 -0.16 17.00 21.26
CA VAL A 369 0.85 15.99 20.97
C VAL A 369 1.20 15.25 22.25
N VAL A 370 1.02 13.94 22.28
CA VAL A 370 1.39 13.08 23.40
C VAL A 370 2.43 12.08 22.93
N ASP A 371 3.54 11.98 23.66
CA ASP A 371 4.64 11.09 23.32
C ASP A 371 5.23 10.49 24.60
N ALA A 372 5.30 9.17 24.68
CA ALA A 372 5.92 8.47 25.80
C ALA A 372 7.03 7.54 25.29
N ASP A 373 8.22 7.67 25.89
CA ASP A 373 9.33 6.77 25.62
C ASP A 373 8.97 5.32 26.03
N PRO A 374 9.64 4.30 25.46
CA PRO A 374 9.40 2.91 25.83
C PRO A 374 9.52 2.67 27.34
N GLY A 375 8.46 2.11 27.95
CA GLY A 375 8.40 1.82 29.38
C GLY A 375 7.80 2.95 30.24
N GLU A 376 7.67 4.16 29.69
CA GLU A 376 6.97 5.26 30.35
C GLU A 376 5.44 5.12 30.21
N THR A 377 4.69 5.69 31.15
CA THR A 377 3.23 5.68 31.11
C THR A 377 2.68 7.11 31.16
N VAL A 378 1.65 7.37 30.35
CA VAL A 378 0.93 8.65 30.33
C VAL A 378 -0.56 8.36 30.29
N THR A 379 -1.28 8.79 31.32
CA THR A 379 -2.74 8.73 31.34
C THR A 379 -3.30 10.13 31.18
N ILE A 380 -4.01 10.38 30.07
CA ILE A 380 -4.73 11.62 29.85
C ILE A 380 -6.10 11.51 30.50
N LYS A 381 -6.34 12.36 31.50
CA LYS A 381 -7.57 12.37 32.29
C LYS A 381 -8.02 13.80 32.56
N ASP A 382 -9.29 14.04 32.25
CA ASP A 382 -10.02 15.29 32.43
C ASP A 382 -9.30 16.49 31.81
N LEU A 383 -8.58 16.23 30.72
CA LEU A 383 -7.78 17.23 30.02
C LEU A 383 -8.65 18.03 29.05
N VAL A 384 -8.55 19.35 29.13
CA VAL A 384 -9.19 20.28 28.19
C VAL A 384 -8.09 21.08 27.51
N VAL A 385 -7.97 20.94 26.19
CA VAL A 385 -6.96 21.64 25.38
C VAL A 385 -7.66 22.64 24.48
N LYS A 386 -7.32 23.92 24.62
CA LYS A 386 -7.83 25.02 23.77
C LYS A 386 -6.67 25.90 23.32
N ASN A 387 -6.34 25.83 22.03
CA ASN A 387 -5.22 26.57 21.45
C ASN A 387 -5.41 26.87 19.95
N GLU A 388 -4.53 27.72 19.39
CA GLU A 388 -4.60 28.09 17.97
C GLU A 388 -4.41 26.91 17.01
N GLY A 389 -3.84 25.80 17.49
CA GLY A 389 -3.73 24.54 16.77
C GLY A 389 -2.84 24.59 15.53
N TRP A 390 -2.92 23.55 14.72
CA TRP A 390 -2.25 23.46 13.43
C TRP A 390 -3.29 23.64 12.33
N VAL A 391 -2.98 24.47 11.33
CA VAL A 391 -3.91 24.81 10.26
C VAL A 391 -3.29 24.53 8.91
N GLN A 392 -4.09 24.01 7.98
CA GLN A 392 -3.68 23.89 6.59
C GLN A 392 -3.84 25.25 5.91
N VAL A 393 -2.75 25.76 5.36
CA VAL A 393 -2.71 27.02 4.62
C VAL A 393 -2.48 26.69 3.14
N PRO A 394 -3.35 27.13 2.23
CA PRO A 394 -3.14 26.93 0.79
C PRO A 394 -1.75 27.42 0.36
N ALA A 395 -1.06 26.61 -0.44
CA ALA A 395 0.20 27.03 -1.03
C ALA A 395 -0.07 27.79 -2.33
N ASP A 396 0.71 28.84 -2.59
CA ASP A 396 0.84 29.34 -3.95
C ASP A 396 1.48 28.22 -4.79
N GLY A 397 0.98 27.97 -6.00
CA GLY A 397 1.43 26.85 -6.85
C GLY A 397 2.93 26.89 -7.23
N GLU A 398 3.68 27.87 -6.74
CA GLU A 398 5.08 28.15 -7.02
C GLU A 398 6.03 27.67 -5.91
N SER A 399 5.54 26.99 -4.86
CA SER A 399 6.40 26.45 -3.80
C SER A 399 7.58 25.65 -4.38
N GLU A 400 8.81 25.94 -3.96
CA GLU A 400 10.00 25.20 -4.42
C GLU A 400 10.00 23.72 -3.98
N ARG A 401 9.22 23.37 -2.95
CA ARG A 401 9.11 22.02 -2.41
C ARG A 401 8.06 21.22 -3.16
N GLU A 402 8.49 20.16 -3.86
CA GLU A 402 7.60 19.27 -4.62
C GLU A 402 6.46 18.70 -3.78
N ILE A 403 6.75 18.25 -2.57
CA ILE A 403 5.74 17.69 -1.65
C ILE A 403 4.62 18.67 -1.29
N VAL A 404 4.88 19.99 -1.37
CA VAL A 404 3.90 21.05 -1.13
C VAL A 404 3.09 21.27 -2.40
N ARG A 405 3.75 21.38 -3.57
CA ARG A 405 3.06 21.49 -4.86
C ARG A 405 2.11 20.32 -5.12
N MET A 406 2.51 19.10 -4.77
CA MET A 406 1.69 17.89 -4.97
C MET A 406 0.41 17.86 -4.13
N ARG A 407 0.43 18.46 -2.92
CA ARG A 407 -0.73 18.47 -2.00
C ARG A 407 -1.51 19.78 -2.00
N GLY A 408 -0.90 20.88 -2.44
CA GLY A 408 -1.54 22.20 -2.57
C GLY A 408 -1.66 23.01 -1.28
N PHE A 409 -1.06 22.57 -0.17
CA PHE A 409 -1.07 23.28 1.11
C PHE A 409 0.17 23.01 1.95
N VAL A 410 0.41 23.87 2.93
CA VAL A 410 1.37 23.70 4.02
C VAL A 410 0.64 23.58 5.35
N ILE A 411 1.23 22.87 6.31
CA ILE A 411 0.71 22.82 7.69
C ILE A 411 1.41 23.91 8.48
N ASP A 412 0.69 24.98 8.81
CA ASP A 412 1.13 26.04 9.71
C ASP A 412 0.86 25.64 11.16
N ARG A 413 1.93 25.42 11.92
CA ARG A 413 1.90 24.90 13.30
C ARG A 413 1.88 26.05 14.31
N LYS A 414 0.76 26.76 14.42
CA LYS A 414 0.64 27.97 15.25
C LYS A 414 0.83 27.70 16.73
N GLU A 415 0.11 26.71 17.26
CA GLU A 415 0.19 26.35 18.68
C GLU A 415 -0.03 24.85 18.88
N SER A 416 0.53 24.30 19.96
CA SER A 416 0.30 22.92 20.39
C SER A 416 0.57 22.77 21.87
N GLU A 417 -0.31 22.04 22.57
CA GLU A 417 0.01 21.46 23.87
C GLU A 417 0.81 20.17 23.67
N LYS A 418 1.86 19.97 24.48
CA LYS A 418 2.73 18.80 24.41
C LYS A 418 2.82 18.13 25.77
N ILE A 419 2.57 16.83 25.80
CA ILE A 419 2.74 15.98 26.98
C ILE A 419 3.78 14.93 26.61
N GLU A 420 4.92 14.97 27.27
CA GLU A 420 6.04 14.08 26.99
C GLU A 420 6.48 13.36 28.26
N ALA A 421 6.63 12.04 28.20
CA ALA A 421 7.29 11.25 29.23
C ALA A 421 8.59 10.71 28.67
N ARG A 422 9.72 11.22 29.20
CA ARG A 422 11.07 10.88 28.73
C ARG A 422 11.82 10.07 29.77
N SER A 423 12.43 8.98 29.36
CA SER A 423 13.20 8.15 30.28
C SER A 423 14.46 8.91 30.75
N SER A 424 14.77 8.83 32.04
CA SER A 424 15.90 9.55 32.66
C SER A 424 17.30 9.08 32.21
N SER A 425 17.40 8.13 31.29
CA SER A 425 18.65 7.58 30.77
C SER A 425 19.16 8.36 29.54
N ASN A 426 19.61 9.59 29.76
CA ASN A 426 20.59 10.26 28.89
C ASN A 426 22.01 10.20 29.47
N LYS A 427 22.27 9.26 30.38
CA LYS A 427 23.62 8.90 30.84
C LYS A 427 23.96 7.48 30.42
N SER A 428 24.64 7.38 29.28
CA SER A 428 25.64 6.36 28.96
C SER A 428 25.32 4.92 29.40
N ASP A 429 24.14 4.41 29.08
CA ASP A 429 23.98 2.95 29.02
C ASP A 429 24.31 2.53 27.60
N SER A 430 25.53 2.05 27.43
CA SER A 430 26.04 1.43 26.22
C SER A 430 25.36 0.08 25.98
N THR A 431 24.05 0.07 25.85
CA THR A 431 23.47 -0.88 24.88
C THR A 431 23.88 -0.33 23.53
N PRO A 432 24.63 -1.09 22.70
CA PRO A 432 24.92 -0.64 21.36
C PRO A 432 23.57 -0.30 20.74
N ASP A 433 23.46 0.91 20.21
CA ASP A 433 22.43 1.23 19.25
C ASP A 433 22.62 0.24 18.07
N ASP A 434 22.01 -0.95 18.15
CA ASP A 434 21.96 -2.00 17.11
C ASP A 434 21.08 -1.55 15.93
N SER A 435 20.65 -0.26 15.92
CA SER A 435 20.20 0.45 14.72
C SER A 435 21.33 1.18 13.98
N SER A 436 22.56 1.13 14.51
CA SER A 436 23.72 1.53 13.72
C SER A 436 23.75 0.69 12.45
N ILE A 437 23.74 1.41 11.33
CA ILE A 437 23.91 0.80 10.02
C ILE A 437 25.31 0.21 10.05
N ASP A 438 25.38 -1.11 10.21
CA ASP A 438 26.62 -1.83 9.94
C ASP A 438 26.87 -1.72 8.44
N ASP A 439 27.63 -0.68 8.04
CA ASP A 439 28.04 -0.44 6.66
C ASP A 439 28.87 -1.63 6.12
N SER A 440 29.30 -2.58 6.96
CA SER A 440 29.94 -3.83 6.53
C SER A 440 28.95 -4.93 6.10
N VAL A 441 27.66 -4.80 6.42
CA VAL A 441 26.61 -5.74 5.98
C VAL A 441 25.96 -5.21 4.69
N PRO A 442 26.26 -5.82 3.52
CA PRO A 442 25.82 -5.29 2.24
C PRO A 442 24.29 -5.29 2.13
N TYR A 443 23.70 -4.17 1.68
CA TYR A 443 22.47 -4.08 0.84
C TYR A 443 21.89 -5.41 0.34
N GLU A 444 22.69 -5.98 -0.53
CA GLU A 444 22.30 -7.02 -1.44
C GLU A 444 22.44 -8.37 -0.78
N VAL A 445 21.43 -9.20 -1.06
CA VAL A 445 21.40 -10.58 -0.65
C VAL A 445 22.15 -11.36 -1.72
N ASN A 446 23.19 -12.10 -1.36
CA ASN A 446 23.84 -13.07 -2.24
C ASN A 446 23.95 -14.40 -1.46
N PHE A 447 22.84 -15.14 -1.33
CA PHE A 447 22.86 -16.42 -0.61
C PHE A 447 23.43 -17.57 -1.46
N LEU A 448 23.67 -17.36 -2.75
CA LEU A 448 24.01 -18.43 -3.70
C LEU A 448 25.50 -18.77 -3.84
N ASP A 449 26.43 -18.05 -3.19
CA ASP A 449 27.87 -18.39 -3.27
C ASP A 449 28.28 -19.59 -2.38
N GLY A 450 27.33 -20.30 -1.75
CA GLY A 450 27.62 -21.33 -0.75
C GLY A 450 27.18 -22.77 -1.02
N GLN A 451 26.43 -23.08 -2.09
CA GLN A 451 25.85 -24.44 -2.30
C GLN A 451 26.04 -25.07 -3.68
N HIS A 452 27.04 -24.63 -4.43
CA HIS A 452 27.57 -25.42 -5.55
C HIS A 452 29.05 -25.77 -5.31
N GLN A 453 29.28 -26.70 -4.37
CA GLN A 453 30.42 -27.62 -4.37
C GLN A 453 29.93 -29.05 -4.19
#